data_AF-A0A258ISR0-F1
#
_entry.id   AF-A0A258ISR0-F1
#
_cell.length_a   1.000
_cell.length_b   1.000
_cell.length_c   1.000
_cell.angle_alpha   90.00
_cell.angle_beta   90.00
_cell.angle_gamma   90.00
#
_symmetry.space_group_name_H-M   'P 1'
#
loop_
_entity.id
_entity.type
_entity.pdbx_description
1 polymer ?
#
loop_
_entity_poly.entity_id
_entity_poly.type
_entity_poly.pdbx_seq_one_letter_code
_entity_poly.pdbx_strand_id
1 'polypeptide(L)'
;MSQMPAITYNFAYLDEQTKRMIRRAILKAIAIPGYQVPFASREMPMPYGWGTGGVQVTASILGPDDVLKVIDQGSDDTTNAVAIRGFFETTAGVATTTRTQDATIIQTRHRVPEAPLHEGQVLVYQVPIPEPLRFLEPRESETRKLHGLADYGLMHVKLYEDIARHGHIATTYAYPVSVSGRYVMDPSPIPKFDNPKLNDSPALQLFGAGREQRIYALPPHTRVVSLDFKDHPFEVQHFAKPCALCGARGVYLDEVVLDDKGGRMFVCSDTDYCAERRAQGHVGELGVPVESVPVDGGPLDGGPLDGGPTPGAASEDAA
;
A
#
# COMPACT_ATOMS: atom_id res chain seq x y z
N MET A 1 35.29 24.41 -13.53
CA MET A 1 33.93 24.35 -12.96
C MET A 1 34.00 23.54 -11.69
N SER A 2 33.88 24.18 -10.51
CA SER A 2 33.88 23.46 -9.23
C SER A 2 32.64 22.59 -9.17
N GLN A 3 32.80 21.27 -9.09
CA GLN A 3 31.68 20.36 -8.79
C GLN A 3 31.12 20.76 -7.43
N MET A 4 29.85 21.12 -7.39
CA MET A 4 29.13 21.26 -6.13
C MET A 4 29.19 19.91 -5.40
N PRO A 5 29.47 19.88 -4.09
CA PRO A 5 29.48 18.62 -3.35
C PRO A 5 28.10 17.95 -3.46
N ALA A 6 28.08 16.67 -3.84
CA ALA A 6 26.86 15.89 -3.93
C ALA A 6 26.22 15.82 -2.54
N ILE A 7 24.98 16.33 -2.41
CA ILE A 7 24.22 16.22 -1.17
C ILE A 7 23.96 14.74 -0.94
N THR A 8 24.53 14.20 0.14
CA THR A 8 24.36 12.80 0.51
C THR A 8 23.46 12.73 1.75
N TYR A 9 22.28 12.14 1.60
CA TYR A 9 21.39 11.86 2.74
C TYR A 9 21.80 10.57 3.44
N ASN A 10 21.40 10.39 4.70
CA ASN A 10 21.49 9.06 5.33
C ASN A 10 20.63 8.07 4.53
N PHE A 11 20.96 6.77 4.57
CA PHE A 11 20.16 5.74 3.91
C PHE A 11 18.69 5.88 4.30
N ALA A 12 17.78 5.95 3.32
CA ALA A 12 16.36 6.19 3.52
C ALA A 12 16.04 7.50 4.29
N TYR A 13 16.87 8.54 4.08
CA TYR A 13 16.74 9.92 4.56
C TYR A 13 16.87 10.15 6.07
N LEU A 14 16.14 9.40 6.90
CA LEU A 14 16.10 9.62 8.36
C LEU A 14 17.45 9.31 9.02
N ASP A 15 17.81 10.09 10.03
CA ASP A 15 18.96 9.78 10.89
C ASP A 15 18.73 8.52 11.74
N GLU A 16 19.82 7.91 12.22
CA GLU A 16 19.76 6.66 12.98
C GLU A 16 19.10 6.81 14.37
N GLN A 17 19.09 7.99 14.97
CA GLN A 17 18.39 8.22 16.23
C GLN A 17 16.87 8.16 16.02
N THR A 18 16.39 8.81 14.97
CA THR A 18 14.99 8.84 14.56
C THR A 18 14.52 7.43 14.20
N LYS A 19 15.28 6.70 13.36
CA LYS A 19 14.99 5.28 13.06
C LYS A 19 14.96 4.43 14.32
N ARG A 20 15.94 4.57 15.22
CA ARG A 20 16.00 3.79 16.48
C ARG A 20 14.77 4.06 17.36
N MET A 21 14.25 5.29 17.37
CA MET A 21 13.04 5.63 18.11
C MET A 21 11.79 5.01 17.47
N ILE A 22 11.64 5.12 16.15
CA ILE A 22 10.53 4.51 15.40
C ILE A 22 10.53 2.99 15.56
N ARG A 23 11.70 2.34 15.43
CA ARG A 23 11.85 0.88 15.65
C ARG A 23 11.38 0.44 17.04
N ARG A 24 11.66 1.21 18.10
CA ARG A 24 11.13 0.91 19.44
C ARG A 24 9.61 1.05 19.50
N ALA A 25 9.03 2.05 18.85
CA ALA A 25 7.58 2.23 18.78
C ALA A 25 6.91 1.07 18.00
N ILE A 26 7.50 0.64 16.89
CA ILE A 26 7.07 -0.52 16.10
C ILE A 26 7.08 -1.79 16.97
N LEU A 27 8.17 -2.07 17.68
CA LEU A 27 8.24 -3.25 18.57
C LEU A 27 7.17 -3.22 19.67
N LYS A 28 6.85 -2.03 20.21
CA LYS A 28 5.75 -1.87 21.17
C LYS A 28 4.37 -2.08 20.52
N ALA A 29 4.18 -1.59 19.30
CA ALA A 29 2.95 -1.76 18.54
C ALA A 29 2.70 -3.24 18.21
N ILE A 30 3.75 -3.98 17.82
CA ILE A 30 3.67 -5.43 17.58
C ILE A 30 3.30 -6.17 18.88
N ALA A 31 3.91 -5.80 20.01
CA ALA A 31 3.63 -6.43 21.30
C ALA A 31 2.24 -6.07 21.88
N ILE A 32 1.59 -5.02 21.37
CA ILE A 32 0.28 -4.55 21.83
C ILE A 32 -0.62 -4.30 20.60
N PRO A 33 -1.09 -5.35 19.91
CA PRO A 33 -1.79 -5.22 18.64
C PRO A 33 -3.01 -4.30 18.73
N GLY A 34 -3.14 -3.38 17.78
CA GLY A 34 -4.22 -2.38 17.73
C GLY A 34 -4.06 -1.18 18.68
N TYR A 35 -3.03 -1.13 19.53
CA TYR A 35 -2.75 0.04 20.37
C TYR A 35 -1.97 1.12 19.60
N GLN A 36 -2.47 2.36 19.69
CA GLN A 36 -1.86 3.55 19.09
C GLN A 36 -0.65 4.02 19.91
N VAL A 37 0.56 3.52 19.59
CA VAL A 37 1.81 3.90 20.28
C VAL A 37 2.23 5.32 19.87
N PRO A 38 2.41 6.25 20.82
CA PRO A 38 2.95 7.57 20.52
C PRO A 38 4.40 7.49 20.05
N PHE A 39 4.76 8.26 19.02
CA PHE A 39 6.14 8.42 18.57
C PHE A 39 6.43 9.87 18.19
N ALA A 40 7.69 10.30 18.30
CA ALA A 40 8.08 11.67 17.96
C ALA A 40 8.30 11.80 16.45
N SER A 41 7.21 11.97 15.68
CA SER A 41 7.29 12.23 14.24
C SER A 41 8.20 13.42 13.93
N ARG A 42 8.92 13.34 12.82
CA ARG A 42 9.68 14.43 12.23
C ARG A 42 8.97 15.00 11.00
N GLU A 43 9.27 16.25 10.69
CA GLU A 43 8.96 16.83 9.39
C GLU A 43 9.68 16.04 8.30
N MET A 44 8.96 15.81 7.20
CA MET A 44 9.46 15.09 6.03
C MET A 44 9.43 16.03 4.82
N PRO A 45 10.16 15.73 3.73
CA PRO A 45 10.11 16.51 2.50
C PRO A 45 8.76 16.39 1.74
N MET A 46 7.75 15.76 2.35
CA MET A 46 6.36 15.77 1.92
C MET A 46 5.50 16.50 2.96
N PRO A 47 4.47 17.27 2.56
CA PRO A 47 3.58 17.94 3.50
C PRO A 47 2.87 16.96 4.42
N TYR A 48 2.54 17.39 5.65
CA TYR A 48 1.67 16.60 6.53
C TYR A 48 0.35 16.27 5.83
N GLY A 49 -0.13 15.03 6.02
CA GLY A 49 -1.33 14.51 5.33
C GLY A 49 -1.03 13.72 4.05
N TRP A 50 0.18 13.83 3.50
CA TRP A 50 0.63 13.09 2.31
C TRP A 50 1.42 11.83 2.68
N GLY A 51 0.98 11.12 3.72
CA GLY A 51 1.57 9.82 4.07
C GLY A 51 2.85 9.84 4.90
N THR A 52 3.23 10.98 5.50
CA THR A 52 4.52 11.12 6.21
C THR A 52 4.76 10.09 7.33
N GLY A 53 3.70 9.58 7.95
CA GLY A 53 3.81 8.49 8.93
C GLY A 53 4.25 7.16 8.29
N GLY A 54 3.61 6.79 7.18
CA GLY A 54 4.00 5.61 6.40
C GLY A 54 5.43 5.72 5.89
N VAL A 55 5.82 6.87 5.33
CA VAL A 55 7.20 7.10 4.85
C VAL A 55 8.22 6.95 5.98
N GLN A 56 7.95 7.49 7.18
CA GLN A 56 8.86 7.33 8.33
C GLN A 56 8.98 5.88 8.82
N VAL A 57 7.87 5.13 8.81
CA VAL A 57 7.87 3.71 9.15
C VAL A 57 8.68 2.92 8.12
N THR A 58 8.40 3.09 6.83
CA THR A 58 9.13 2.45 5.72
C THR A 58 10.63 2.76 5.83
N ALA A 59 11.02 4.03 5.95
CA ALA A 59 12.42 4.44 6.10
C ALA A 59 13.13 3.82 7.31
N SER A 60 12.38 3.40 8.33
CA SER A 60 12.93 2.81 9.55
C SER A 60 13.05 1.29 9.48
N ILE A 61 12.31 0.61 8.61
CA ILE A 61 12.35 -0.85 8.45
C ILE A 61 13.10 -1.29 7.19
N LEU A 62 13.21 -0.41 6.18
CA LEU A 62 13.87 -0.68 4.91
C LEU A 62 15.35 -1.06 5.11
N GLY A 63 15.77 -2.12 4.45
CA GLY A 63 17.15 -2.56 4.25
C GLY A 63 17.58 -2.42 2.78
N PRO A 64 18.89 -2.59 2.49
CA PRO A 64 19.43 -2.42 1.13
C PRO A 64 18.97 -3.51 0.14
N ASP A 65 18.61 -4.69 0.64
CA ASP A 65 18.19 -5.85 -0.18
C ASP A 65 16.66 -5.95 -0.33
N ASP A 66 15.91 -4.99 0.23
CA ASP A 66 14.46 -4.96 0.12
C ASP A 66 13.99 -4.59 -1.28
N VAL A 67 12.84 -5.12 -1.66
CA VAL A 67 12.11 -4.76 -2.88
C VAL A 67 10.85 -4.00 -2.47
N LEU A 68 10.80 -2.71 -2.78
CA LEU A 68 9.72 -1.81 -2.36
C LEU A 68 8.64 -1.68 -3.44
N LYS A 69 7.39 -1.96 -3.06
CA LYS A 69 6.20 -1.55 -3.81
C LYS A 69 5.51 -0.40 -3.10
N VAL A 70 5.03 0.59 -3.86
CA VAL A 70 4.29 1.74 -3.31
C VAL A 70 3.02 1.93 -4.11
N ILE A 71 1.87 1.94 -3.44
CA ILE A 71 0.55 2.14 -4.04
C ILE A 71 -0.26 3.22 -3.32
N ASP A 72 -1.08 3.95 -4.08
CA ASP A 72 -2.14 4.84 -3.58
C ASP A 72 -3.40 4.56 -4.39
N GLN A 73 -4.55 4.43 -3.74
CA GLN A 73 -5.80 3.98 -4.37
C GLN A 73 -5.66 2.64 -5.11
N GLY A 74 -4.72 1.78 -4.70
CA GLY A 74 -4.47 0.49 -5.35
C GLY A 74 -3.56 0.54 -6.57
N SER A 75 -3.11 1.73 -6.98
CA SER A 75 -2.27 1.91 -8.16
C SER A 75 -0.87 2.45 -7.83
N ASP A 76 0.12 1.88 -8.51
CA ASP A 76 1.53 2.26 -8.46
C ASP A 76 1.83 3.58 -9.19
N ASP A 77 0.94 4.03 -10.08
CA ASP A 77 1.15 5.17 -11.00
C ASP A 77 0.42 6.44 -10.58
N THR A 78 -0.18 6.44 -9.40
CA THR A 78 -0.71 7.66 -8.80
C THR A 78 0.41 8.63 -8.45
N THR A 79 0.12 9.93 -8.49
CA THR A 79 1.10 11.00 -8.24
C THR A 79 1.83 10.84 -6.91
N ASN A 80 1.11 10.47 -5.84
CA ASN A 80 1.69 10.27 -4.53
C ASN A 80 2.53 8.98 -4.44
N ALA A 81 2.09 7.88 -5.07
CA ALA A 81 2.86 6.63 -5.08
C ALA A 81 4.18 6.79 -5.84
N VAL A 82 4.15 7.44 -7.01
CA VAL A 82 5.34 7.76 -7.82
C VAL A 82 6.30 8.65 -7.02
N ALA A 83 5.79 9.68 -6.34
CA ALA A 83 6.61 10.60 -5.55
C ALA A 83 7.31 9.89 -4.37
N ILE A 84 6.59 9.04 -3.63
CA ILE A 84 7.15 8.29 -2.50
C ILE A 84 8.15 7.23 -2.98
N ARG A 85 7.84 6.52 -4.08
CA ARG A 85 8.75 5.53 -4.67
C ARG A 85 10.06 6.19 -5.14
N GLY A 86 9.96 7.25 -5.93
CA GLY A 86 11.12 8.02 -6.40
C GLY A 86 11.95 8.62 -5.25
N PHE A 87 11.30 9.00 -4.14
CA PHE A 87 11.99 9.42 -2.92
C PHE A 87 12.87 8.30 -2.33
N PHE A 88 12.37 7.07 -2.23
CA PHE A 88 13.16 5.94 -1.74
C PHE A 88 14.20 5.45 -2.74
N GLU A 89 13.92 5.47 -4.04
CA GLU A 89 14.92 5.23 -5.09
C GLU A 89 16.10 6.21 -4.95
N THR A 90 15.80 7.50 -4.71
CA THR A 90 16.82 8.55 -4.56
C THR A 90 17.60 8.44 -3.25
N THR A 91 16.93 8.12 -2.14
CA THR A 91 17.53 8.21 -0.79
C THR A 91 18.04 6.88 -0.24
N ALA A 92 17.62 5.75 -0.82
CA ALA A 92 18.00 4.41 -0.38
C ALA A 92 18.55 3.55 -1.53
N GLY A 93 18.25 3.86 -2.79
CA GLY A 93 18.74 3.07 -3.93
C GLY A 93 18.23 1.62 -3.96
N VAL A 94 17.10 1.36 -3.31
CA VAL A 94 16.49 0.02 -3.22
C VAL A 94 15.81 -0.37 -4.52
N ALA A 95 15.70 -1.69 -4.75
CA ALA A 95 14.90 -2.20 -5.86
C ALA A 95 13.42 -1.85 -5.64
N THR A 96 12.72 -1.55 -6.74
CA THR A 96 11.28 -1.29 -6.71
C THR A 96 10.54 -2.24 -7.65
N THR A 97 9.28 -2.52 -7.33
CA THR A 97 8.43 -3.39 -8.14
C THR A 97 7.00 -2.89 -8.15
N THR A 98 6.28 -3.20 -9.23
CA THR A 98 4.82 -3.07 -9.29
C THR A 98 4.11 -4.39 -8.94
N ARG A 99 4.84 -5.50 -8.81
CA ARG A 99 4.27 -6.83 -8.53
C ARG A 99 4.17 -7.08 -7.03
N THR A 100 2.96 -7.35 -6.56
CA THR A 100 2.68 -7.59 -5.14
C THR A 100 3.47 -8.78 -4.59
N GLN A 101 3.60 -9.85 -5.38
CA GLN A 101 4.30 -11.08 -4.97
C GLN A 101 5.83 -10.93 -4.89
N ASP A 102 6.40 -9.92 -5.54
CA ASP A 102 7.85 -9.72 -5.57
C ASP A 102 8.33 -8.72 -4.50
N ALA A 103 7.40 -8.02 -3.86
CA ALA A 103 7.71 -6.98 -2.87
C ALA A 103 8.00 -7.59 -1.49
N THR A 104 9.05 -7.13 -0.82
CA THR A 104 9.29 -7.44 0.60
C THR A 104 8.59 -6.42 1.49
N ILE A 105 8.50 -5.16 1.05
CA ILE A 105 7.77 -4.09 1.72
C ILE A 105 6.80 -3.45 0.74
N ILE A 106 5.53 -3.29 1.17
CA ILE A 106 4.50 -2.61 0.39
C ILE A 106 4.01 -1.43 1.20
N GLN A 107 4.30 -0.21 0.76
CA GLN A 107 3.71 0.99 1.35
C GLN A 107 2.41 1.33 0.62
N THR A 108 1.30 1.38 1.36
CA THR A 108 -0.04 1.57 0.79
C THR A 108 -0.78 2.77 1.36
N ARG A 109 -1.59 3.39 0.52
CA ARG A 109 -2.65 4.31 0.90
C ARG A 109 -3.99 3.83 0.34
N HIS A 110 -4.94 3.59 1.24
CA HIS A 110 -6.36 3.28 1.00
C HIS A 110 -6.68 1.92 0.38
N ARG A 111 -5.73 1.01 0.14
CA ARG A 111 -6.03 -0.32 -0.40
C ARG A 111 -5.17 -1.41 0.22
N VAL A 112 -5.73 -2.62 0.29
CA VAL A 112 -4.95 -3.86 0.45
C VAL A 112 -4.95 -4.56 -0.90
N PRO A 113 -3.80 -5.03 -1.41
CA PRO A 113 -3.73 -5.76 -2.68
C PRO A 113 -4.77 -6.90 -2.77
N GLU A 114 -5.22 -7.20 -3.98
CA GLU A 114 -6.08 -8.36 -4.24
C GLU A 114 -5.28 -9.65 -4.20
N ALA A 115 -4.02 -9.60 -4.62
CA ALA A 115 -3.10 -10.73 -4.53
C ALA A 115 -2.84 -11.08 -3.04
N PRO A 116 -2.92 -12.38 -2.65
CA PRO A 116 -2.67 -12.79 -1.28
C PRO A 116 -1.25 -12.40 -0.84
N LEU A 117 -1.15 -11.83 0.36
CA LEU A 117 0.13 -11.54 0.99
C LEU A 117 0.76 -12.85 1.52
N HIS A 118 2.07 -12.88 1.67
CA HIS A 118 2.82 -14.04 2.16
C HIS A 118 3.73 -13.70 3.35
N GLU A 119 4.24 -14.74 4.01
CA GLU A 119 5.20 -14.62 5.11
C GLU A 119 6.47 -13.88 4.63
N GLY A 120 7.02 -13.02 5.49
CA GLY A 120 8.17 -12.19 5.18
C GLY A 120 7.82 -10.84 4.55
N GLN A 121 6.58 -10.62 4.10
CA GLN A 121 6.14 -9.29 3.64
C GLN A 121 5.76 -8.38 4.81
N VAL A 122 6.00 -7.08 4.62
CA VAL A 122 5.51 -6.01 5.50
C VAL A 122 4.63 -5.03 4.73
N LEU A 123 3.37 -4.89 5.14
CA LEU A 123 2.46 -3.86 4.63
C LEU A 123 2.50 -2.62 5.53
N VAL A 124 2.80 -1.46 4.95
CA VAL A 124 2.89 -0.17 5.67
C VAL A 124 1.75 0.75 5.23
N TYR A 125 0.76 0.97 6.09
CA TYR A 125 -0.41 1.79 5.84
C TYR A 125 -0.16 3.27 6.17
N GLN A 126 -0.56 4.15 5.27
CA GLN A 126 -0.63 5.59 5.50
C GLN A 126 -1.93 5.96 6.21
N VAL A 127 -1.82 6.54 7.41
CA VAL A 127 -2.98 6.81 8.27
C VAL A 127 -3.15 8.31 8.51
N PRO A 128 -4.29 8.92 8.13
CA PRO A 128 -4.56 10.32 8.42
C PRO A 128 -5.07 10.55 9.86
N ILE A 129 -5.92 9.65 10.36
CA ILE A 129 -6.54 9.67 11.67
C ILE A 129 -6.41 8.26 12.27
N PRO A 130 -5.59 8.05 13.31
CA PRO A 130 -5.37 6.72 13.89
C PRO A 130 -6.40 6.33 14.95
N GLU A 131 -7.21 7.29 15.40
CA GLU A 131 -8.13 7.15 16.52
C GLU A 131 -9.54 6.83 15.99
N PRO A 132 -10.02 5.58 16.12
CA PRO A 132 -11.33 5.18 15.59
C PRO A 132 -12.49 5.92 16.27
N LEU A 133 -12.31 6.43 17.49
CA LEU A 133 -13.33 7.20 18.21
C LEU A 133 -13.30 8.70 17.89
N ARG A 134 -12.41 9.18 17.01
CA ARG A 134 -12.13 10.63 16.84
C ARG A 134 -13.37 11.46 16.49
N PHE A 135 -14.27 10.90 15.69
CA PHE A 135 -15.50 11.59 15.28
C PHE A 135 -16.62 11.55 16.33
N LEU A 136 -16.46 10.72 17.37
CA LEU A 136 -17.37 10.62 18.51
C LEU A 136 -16.86 11.43 19.70
N GLU A 137 -15.56 11.37 19.95
CA GLU A 137 -14.87 12.14 20.98
C GLU A 137 -13.59 12.76 20.38
N PRO A 138 -13.57 14.07 20.12
CA PRO A 138 -12.44 14.73 19.48
C PRO A 138 -11.22 14.86 20.39
N ARG A 139 -11.34 14.71 21.72
CA ARG A 139 -10.24 14.92 22.67
C ARG A 139 -9.44 13.65 22.91
N GLU A 140 -8.16 13.69 22.55
CA GLU A 140 -7.20 12.61 22.80
C GLU A 140 -7.06 12.23 24.28
N SER A 141 -7.24 13.19 25.21
CA SER A 141 -7.20 12.91 26.64
C SER A 141 -8.32 11.99 27.09
N GLU A 142 -9.47 12.03 26.41
CA GLU A 142 -10.63 11.21 26.71
C GLU A 142 -10.58 9.88 25.96
N THR A 143 -10.29 9.88 24.64
CA THR A 143 -10.19 8.63 23.88
C THR A 143 -9.11 7.69 24.45
N ARG A 144 -7.98 8.23 24.94
CA ARG A 144 -6.97 7.43 25.64
C ARG A 144 -7.52 6.72 26.88
N LYS A 145 -8.40 7.36 27.66
CA LYS A 145 -9.04 6.73 28.83
C LYS A 145 -10.00 5.62 28.39
N LEU A 146 -10.79 5.87 27.34
CA LEU A 146 -11.69 4.86 26.75
C LEU A 146 -10.90 3.62 26.30
N HIS A 147 -9.79 3.81 25.57
CA HIS A 147 -8.88 2.71 25.21
C HIS A 147 -8.23 2.03 26.43
N GLY A 148 -7.93 2.78 27.49
CA GLY A 148 -7.38 2.25 28.74
C GLY A 148 -8.37 1.35 29.49
N LEU A 149 -9.65 1.72 29.49
CA LEU A 149 -10.74 1.00 30.17
C LEU A 149 -11.45 -0.02 29.27
N ALA A 150 -11.08 -0.11 28.00
CA ALA A 150 -11.78 -0.89 26.97
C ALA A 150 -13.27 -0.50 26.84
N ASP A 151 -13.58 0.78 27.04
CA ASP A 151 -14.93 1.31 26.90
C ASP A 151 -15.20 1.74 25.45
N TYR A 152 -15.73 0.79 24.67
CA TYR A 152 -16.07 0.97 23.26
C TYR A 152 -17.58 1.05 23.00
N GLY A 153 -18.38 1.32 24.04
CA GLY A 153 -19.84 1.42 23.93
C GLY A 153 -20.27 2.49 22.93
N LEU A 154 -19.57 3.63 22.91
CA LEU A 154 -19.84 4.74 21.98
C LEU A 154 -19.79 4.32 20.52
N MET A 155 -18.84 3.45 20.15
CA MET A 155 -18.73 2.97 18.77
C MET A 155 -19.93 2.11 18.38
N HIS A 156 -20.39 1.23 19.28
CA HIS A 156 -21.59 0.41 19.04
C HIS A 156 -22.83 1.29 18.90
N VAL A 157 -22.98 2.31 19.75
CA VAL A 157 -24.09 3.27 19.63
C VAL A 157 -24.09 3.94 18.26
N LYS A 158 -22.93 4.44 17.79
CA LYS A 158 -22.80 5.04 16.46
C LYS A 158 -23.25 4.10 15.36
N LEU A 159 -22.75 2.86 15.35
CA LEU A 159 -23.09 1.89 14.29
C LEU A 159 -24.60 1.57 14.30
N TYR A 160 -25.21 1.49 15.48
CA TYR A 160 -26.66 1.25 15.61
C TYR A 160 -27.49 2.48 15.19
N GLU A 161 -27.01 3.70 15.43
CA GLU A 161 -27.65 4.93 14.93
C GLU A 161 -27.71 4.97 13.40
N ASP A 162 -26.63 4.54 12.72
CA ASP A 162 -26.63 4.42 11.26
C ASP A 162 -27.73 3.47 10.78
N ILE A 163 -27.82 2.28 11.41
CA ILE A 163 -28.84 1.27 11.09
C ILE A 163 -30.24 1.85 11.30
N ALA A 164 -30.50 2.52 12.43
CA ALA A 164 -31.80 3.10 12.72
C ALA A 164 -32.20 4.21 11.72
N ARG A 165 -31.25 4.98 11.20
CA ARG A 165 -31.51 6.08 10.26
C ARG A 165 -31.57 5.64 8.80
N HIS A 166 -30.76 4.68 8.40
CA HIS A 166 -30.50 4.34 6.99
C HIS A 166 -30.83 2.89 6.64
N GLY A 167 -31.17 2.05 7.62
CA GLY A 167 -31.38 0.60 7.45
C GLY A 167 -30.10 -0.20 7.24
N HIS A 168 -28.94 0.45 7.24
CA HIS A 168 -27.63 -0.15 7.07
C HIS A 168 -26.56 0.74 7.71
N ILE A 169 -25.38 0.18 7.98
CA ILE A 169 -24.24 0.95 8.50
C ILE A 169 -23.67 1.84 7.39
N ALA A 170 -23.59 3.15 7.66
CA ALA A 170 -23.20 4.16 6.66
C ALA A 170 -21.68 4.27 6.48
N THR A 171 -20.89 3.74 7.41
CA THR A 171 -19.41 3.71 7.29
C THR A 171 -18.98 2.78 6.14
N THR A 172 -18.35 3.33 5.10
CA THR A 172 -17.94 2.59 3.89
C THR A 172 -16.43 2.34 3.77
N TYR A 173 -15.62 3.11 4.51
CA TYR A 173 -14.15 3.00 4.61
C TYR A 173 -13.70 3.36 6.03
N ALA A 174 -12.45 3.09 6.39
CA ALA A 174 -11.95 3.24 7.77
C ALA A 174 -12.89 2.57 8.79
N TYR A 175 -13.39 1.40 8.42
CA TYR A 175 -14.42 0.72 9.19
C TYR A 175 -13.80 0.07 10.43
N PRO A 176 -14.25 0.38 11.66
CA PRO A 176 -13.59 -0.03 12.88
C PRO A 176 -13.52 -1.55 13.04
N VAL A 177 -12.36 -2.04 13.46
CA VAL A 177 -12.10 -3.47 13.71
C VAL A 177 -11.73 -3.72 15.16
N SER A 178 -12.14 -4.86 15.72
CA SER A 178 -11.63 -5.41 16.97
C SER A 178 -10.42 -6.28 16.70
N VAL A 179 -9.30 -5.94 17.35
CA VAL A 179 -8.01 -6.63 17.23
C VAL A 179 -7.78 -7.47 18.47
N SER A 180 -7.54 -8.78 18.27
CA SER A 180 -7.31 -9.76 19.33
C SER A 180 -8.40 -9.75 20.43
N GLY A 181 -9.62 -9.39 20.06
CA GLY A 181 -10.76 -9.28 21.00
C GLY A 181 -10.60 -8.19 22.06
N ARG A 182 -9.69 -7.22 21.86
CA ARG A 182 -9.38 -6.19 22.85
C ARG A 182 -9.44 -4.78 22.26
N TYR A 183 -8.46 -4.37 21.46
CA TYR A 183 -8.42 -2.99 20.95
C TYR A 183 -9.40 -2.82 19.80
N VAL A 184 -10.26 -1.78 19.85
CA VAL A 184 -10.87 -1.24 18.63
C VAL A 184 -9.82 -0.41 17.91
N MET A 185 -9.65 -0.60 16.60
CA MET A 185 -8.60 -0.01 15.79
C MET A 185 -9.20 0.58 14.50
N ASP A 186 -8.65 1.72 14.06
CA ASP A 186 -8.88 2.25 12.72
C ASP A 186 -7.95 1.51 11.72
N PRO A 187 -8.48 0.80 10.70
CA PRO A 187 -7.68 0.03 9.75
C PRO A 187 -7.04 0.91 8.65
N SER A 188 -6.90 2.22 8.88
CA SER A 188 -6.67 3.24 7.86
C SER A 188 -7.87 3.40 6.90
N PRO A 189 -7.88 4.41 6.02
CA PRO A 189 -8.97 4.63 5.06
C PRO A 189 -9.04 3.61 3.92
N ILE A 190 -8.79 2.33 4.20
CA ILE A 190 -9.16 1.24 3.29
C ILE A 190 -10.69 1.13 3.20
N PRO A 191 -11.24 0.74 2.05
CA PRO A 191 -12.66 0.41 1.97
C PRO A 191 -12.97 -0.75 2.91
N LYS A 192 -14.18 -0.80 3.47
CA LYS A 192 -14.60 -1.94 4.31
C LYS A 192 -14.47 -3.28 3.55
N PHE A 193 -14.52 -3.25 2.21
CA PHE A 193 -14.18 -4.36 1.33
C PHE A 193 -12.85 -5.05 1.68
N ASP A 194 -11.83 -4.28 2.06
CA ASP A 194 -10.49 -4.80 2.36
C ASP A 194 -10.33 -5.28 3.82
N ASN A 195 -11.25 -4.95 4.74
CA ASN A 195 -11.17 -5.37 6.15
C ASN A 195 -10.98 -6.89 6.35
N PRO A 196 -11.69 -7.78 5.61
CA PRO A 196 -11.49 -9.22 5.74
C PRO A 196 -10.05 -9.68 5.46
N LYS A 197 -9.31 -8.95 4.61
CA LYS A 197 -7.91 -9.27 4.27
C LYS A 197 -6.93 -9.00 5.41
N LEU A 198 -7.34 -8.23 6.43
CA LEU A 198 -6.51 -7.95 7.61
C LEU A 198 -6.47 -9.13 8.58
N ASN A 199 -7.53 -9.96 8.58
CA ASN A 199 -7.69 -11.07 9.50
C ASN A 199 -6.82 -12.26 9.09
N ASP A 200 -6.06 -12.80 10.04
CA ASP A 200 -5.22 -13.98 9.82
C ASP A 200 -4.26 -13.85 8.62
N SER A 201 -3.83 -12.63 8.32
CA SER A 201 -2.85 -12.35 7.27
C SER A 201 -1.46 -12.86 7.69
N PRO A 202 -0.69 -13.51 6.79
CA PRO A 202 0.67 -13.95 7.09
C PRO A 202 1.69 -12.80 7.08
N ALA A 203 1.32 -11.62 6.57
CA ALA A 203 2.20 -10.46 6.51
C ALA A 203 2.09 -9.61 7.78
N LEU A 204 3.21 -8.97 8.16
CA LEU A 204 3.21 -7.95 9.21
C LEU A 204 2.56 -6.68 8.67
N GLN A 205 1.62 -6.10 9.42
CA GLN A 205 0.92 -4.87 9.02
C GLN A 205 1.26 -3.75 10.00
N LEU A 206 1.84 -2.66 9.49
CA LEU A 206 2.25 -1.49 10.25
C LEU A 206 1.49 -0.26 9.80
N PHE A 207 1.03 0.54 10.74
CA PHE A 207 0.16 1.69 10.47
C PHE A 207 0.83 2.96 10.98
N GLY A 208 1.10 3.91 10.08
CA GLY A 208 1.85 5.13 10.39
C GLY A 208 1.01 6.40 10.23
N ALA A 209 0.72 7.07 11.35
CA ALA A 209 0.07 8.38 11.39
C ALA A 209 1.06 9.47 11.81
N GLY A 210 1.70 10.12 10.83
CA GLY A 210 2.78 11.09 11.08
C GLY A 210 2.27 12.36 11.78
N ARG A 211 1.22 12.98 11.22
CA ARG A 211 0.61 14.21 11.77
C ARG A 211 0.06 14.01 13.18
N GLU A 212 -0.52 12.85 13.44
CA GLU A 212 -1.12 12.49 14.75
C GLU A 212 -0.11 11.79 15.67
N GLN A 213 1.14 11.59 15.22
CA GLN A 213 2.23 11.01 16.00
C GLN A 213 1.89 9.64 16.60
N ARG A 214 1.29 8.73 15.81
CA ARG A 214 0.99 7.35 16.23
C ARG A 214 1.54 6.31 15.27
N ILE A 215 1.99 5.19 15.83
CA ILE A 215 2.29 3.94 15.13
C ILE A 215 1.52 2.82 15.81
N TYR A 216 0.93 1.94 15.03
CA TYR A 216 0.27 0.72 15.53
C TYR A 216 0.48 -0.43 14.55
N ALA A 217 0.15 -1.65 14.97
CA ALA A 217 0.48 -2.84 14.18
C ALA A 217 -0.56 -3.96 14.36
N LEU A 218 -0.60 -4.83 13.35
CA LEU A 218 -1.16 -6.18 13.41
C LEU A 218 -0.02 -7.17 13.09
N PRO A 219 0.44 -7.96 14.08
CA PRO A 219 1.33 -9.08 13.80
C PRO A 219 0.71 -10.08 12.83
N PRO A 220 1.53 -10.91 12.14
CA PRO A 220 1.03 -12.04 11.38
C PRO A 220 0.07 -12.91 12.19
N HIS A 221 -0.93 -13.50 11.53
CA HIS A 221 -1.91 -14.41 12.13
C HIS A 221 -2.71 -13.80 13.31
N THR A 222 -2.91 -12.48 13.28
CA THR A 222 -3.73 -11.79 14.27
C THR A 222 -5.21 -11.87 13.90
N ARG A 223 -6.06 -12.18 14.89
CA ARG A 223 -7.52 -12.13 14.74
C ARG A 223 -7.98 -10.66 14.65
N VAL A 224 -8.59 -10.30 13.53
CA VAL A 224 -9.13 -8.96 13.25
C VAL A 224 -10.57 -9.12 12.78
N VAL A 225 -11.51 -8.50 13.47
CA VAL A 225 -12.94 -8.64 13.17
C VAL A 225 -13.59 -7.27 13.07
N SER A 226 -14.21 -6.96 11.93
CA SER A 226 -15.03 -5.75 11.80
C SER A 226 -16.15 -5.74 12.83
N LEU A 227 -16.39 -4.59 13.48
CA LEU A 227 -17.49 -4.46 14.43
C LEU A 227 -18.84 -4.60 13.71
N ASP A 228 -19.72 -5.45 14.19
CA ASP A 228 -21.06 -5.65 13.65
C ASP A 228 -22.05 -6.03 14.76
N PHE A 229 -23.27 -6.39 14.37
CA PHE A 229 -24.28 -6.92 15.27
C PHE A 229 -24.77 -8.28 14.77
N LYS A 230 -25.27 -9.11 15.68
CA LYS A 230 -25.80 -10.43 15.33
C LYS A 230 -26.93 -10.37 14.29
N ASP A 231 -27.75 -9.33 14.38
CA ASP A 231 -28.89 -9.05 13.49
C ASP A 231 -28.52 -8.18 12.28
N HIS A 232 -27.34 -7.56 12.29
CA HIS A 232 -26.80 -6.75 11.19
C HIS A 232 -25.31 -7.10 10.98
N PRO A 233 -25.03 -8.25 10.34
CA PRO A 233 -23.66 -8.72 10.16
C PRO A 233 -22.86 -7.82 9.23
N PHE A 234 -21.54 -7.88 9.34
CA PHE A 234 -20.65 -7.12 8.46
C PHE A 234 -20.80 -7.54 6.99
N GLU A 235 -21.00 -6.55 6.11
CA GLU A 235 -21.10 -6.74 4.66
C GLU A 235 -20.12 -5.84 3.89
N VAL A 236 -19.52 -6.38 2.84
CA VAL A 236 -18.62 -5.66 1.93
C VAL A 236 -19.35 -5.06 0.74
N GLN A 237 -18.70 -4.13 0.03
CA GLN A 237 -19.21 -3.59 -1.23
C GLN A 237 -19.39 -4.69 -2.29
N HIS A 238 -20.49 -4.60 -3.03
CA HIS A 238 -20.77 -5.46 -4.19
C HIS A 238 -20.86 -4.60 -5.44
N PHE A 239 -20.26 -5.09 -6.54
CA PHE A 239 -20.29 -4.42 -7.83
C PHE A 239 -21.10 -5.25 -8.82
N ALA A 240 -22.07 -4.60 -9.49
CA ALA A 240 -22.94 -5.28 -10.45
C ALA A 240 -22.19 -5.73 -11.72
N LYS A 241 -21.21 -4.93 -12.15
CA LYS A 241 -20.39 -5.19 -13.33
C LYS A 241 -19.03 -5.77 -12.94
N PRO A 242 -18.45 -6.67 -13.76
CA PRO A 242 -17.05 -7.03 -13.63
C PRO A 242 -16.14 -5.86 -14.01
N CYS A 243 -14.84 -5.99 -13.75
CA CYS A 243 -13.83 -5.10 -14.32
C CYS A 243 -13.93 -5.08 -15.85
N ALA A 244 -14.07 -3.88 -16.42
CA ALA A 244 -14.22 -3.68 -17.86
C ALA A 244 -12.95 -4.04 -18.64
N LEU A 245 -11.77 -4.08 -18.02
CA LEU A 245 -10.50 -4.39 -18.69
C LEU A 245 -10.13 -5.87 -18.66
N CYS A 246 -10.24 -6.51 -17.49
CA CYS A 246 -9.77 -7.90 -17.27
C CYS A 246 -10.88 -8.87 -16.89
N GLY A 247 -12.14 -8.42 -16.82
CA GLY A 247 -13.29 -9.27 -16.52
C GLY A 247 -13.39 -9.76 -15.06
N ALA A 248 -12.52 -9.30 -14.16
CA ALA A 248 -12.52 -9.73 -12.75
C ALA A 248 -13.83 -9.41 -12.02
N ARG A 249 -14.26 -10.31 -11.13
CA ARG A 249 -15.39 -10.15 -10.20
C ARG A 249 -14.90 -10.39 -8.78
N GLY A 250 -15.63 -9.89 -7.79
CA GLY A 250 -15.27 -10.07 -6.38
C GLY A 250 -14.00 -9.32 -5.98
N VAL A 251 -13.73 -8.20 -6.65
CA VAL A 251 -12.59 -7.30 -6.39
C VAL A 251 -13.09 -5.88 -6.24
N TYR A 252 -12.30 -5.00 -5.64
CA TYR A 252 -12.68 -3.60 -5.52
C TYR A 252 -12.54 -2.88 -6.86
N LEU A 253 -13.59 -2.18 -7.29
CA LEU A 253 -13.62 -1.47 -8.57
C LEU A 253 -13.67 0.04 -8.37
N ASP A 254 -12.85 0.74 -9.14
CA ASP A 254 -12.95 2.17 -9.35
C ASP A 254 -13.96 2.47 -10.46
N GLU A 255 -14.72 3.54 -10.23
CA GLU A 255 -15.64 4.08 -11.22
C GLU A 255 -14.95 5.20 -12.01
N VAL A 256 -14.84 5.02 -13.32
CA VAL A 256 -14.28 6.00 -14.25
C VAL A 256 -15.40 6.58 -15.10
N VAL A 257 -15.58 7.89 -15.04
CA VAL A 257 -16.52 8.63 -15.89
C VAL A 257 -15.89 8.80 -17.27
N LEU A 258 -16.58 8.33 -18.32
CA LEU A 258 -16.08 8.31 -19.69
C LEU A 258 -16.55 9.51 -20.51
N ASP A 259 -17.74 10.03 -20.22
CA ASP A 259 -18.36 11.12 -20.97
C ASP A 259 -19.33 11.94 -20.12
N ASP A 260 -19.74 13.10 -20.64
CA ASP A 260 -20.70 14.02 -20.01
C ASP A 260 -22.17 13.57 -20.17
N LYS A 261 -22.41 12.38 -20.74
CA LYS A 261 -23.74 11.81 -21.01
C LYS A 261 -24.07 10.62 -20.10
N GLY A 262 -23.22 10.36 -19.10
CA GLY A 262 -23.43 9.31 -18.10
C GLY A 262 -22.72 7.99 -18.41
N GLY A 263 -21.87 7.93 -19.43
CA GLY A 263 -21.00 6.80 -19.71
C GLY A 263 -20.02 6.56 -18.56
N ARG A 264 -19.98 5.32 -18.06
CA ARG A 264 -19.18 4.90 -16.90
C ARG A 264 -18.52 3.56 -17.17
N MET A 265 -17.30 3.41 -16.67
CA MET A 265 -16.52 2.19 -16.68
C MET A 265 -16.16 1.82 -15.25
N PHE A 266 -16.22 0.52 -14.93
CA PHE A 266 -15.76 0.00 -13.64
C PHE A 266 -14.50 -0.84 -13.88
N VAL A 267 -13.40 -0.53 -13.21
CA VAL A 267 -12.11 -1.22 -13.40
C VAL A 267 -11.49 -1.59 -12.07
N CYS A 268 -10.67 -2.64 -12.04
CA CYS A 268 -9.91 -2.99 -10.86
C CYS A 268 -9.13 -1.78 -10.35
N SER A 269 -9.33 -1.46 -9.07
CA SER A 269 -8.54 -0.44 -8.38
C SER A 269 -7.11 -0.92 -8.12
N ASP A 270 -6.91 -2.23 -7.92
CA ASP A 270 -5.58 -2.84 -7.91
C ASP A 270 -5.08 -3.03 -9.35
N THR A 271 -4.16 -2.18 -9.78
CA THR A 271 -3.65 -2.17 -11.16
C THR A 271 -2.70 -3.31 -11.47
N ASP A 272 -1.95 -3.79 -10.46
CA ASP A 272 -1.06 -4.94 -10.60
C ASP A 272 -1.86 -6.22 -10.87
N TYR A 273 -2.86 -6.48 -10.01
CA TYR A 273 -3.78 -7.59 -10.19
C TYR A 273 -4.51 -7.54 -11.56
N CYS A 274 -4.90 -6.34 -11.99
CA CYS A 274 -5.53 -6.15 -13.30
C CYS A 274 -4.58 -6.49 -14.44
N ALA A 275 -3.34 -6.01 -14.38
CA ALA A 275 -2.32 -6.22 -15.40
C ALA A 275 -1.94 -7.71 -15.52
N GLU A 276 -1.74 -8.39 -14.39
CA GLU A 276 -1.43 -9.81 -14.36
C GLU A 276 -2.54 -10.64 -15.03
N ARG A 277 -3.81 -10.36 -14.72
CA ARG A 277 -4.94 -11.03 -15.35
C ARG A 277 -4.98 -10.80 -16.86
N ARG A 278 -4.71 -9.57 -17.31
CA ARG A 278 -4.68 -9.26 -18.75
C ARG A 278 -3.53 -9.98 -19.45
N ALA A 279 -2.36 -10.07 -18.82
CA ALA A 279 -1.23 -10.84 -19.34
C ALA A 279 -1.55 -12.35 -19.44
N GLN A 280 -2.41 -12.86 -18.56
CA GLN A 280 -2.96 -14.23 -18.62
C GLN A 280 -4.09 -14.39 -19.66
N GLY A 281 -4.37 -13.37 -20.47
CA GLY A 281 -5.38 -13.41 -21.54
C GLY A 281 -6.81 -13.12 -21.10
N HIS A 282 -7.04 -12.68 -19.85
CA HIS A 282 -8.37 -12.24 -19.43
C HIS A 282 -8.73 -10.88 -20.03
N VAL A 283 -9.89 -10.81 -20.67
CA VAL A 283 -10.40 -9.61 -21.35
C VAL A 283 -11.80 -9.30 -20.84
N GLY A 284 -12.00 -8.05 -20.38
CA GLY A 284 -13.31 -7.53 -20.00
C GLY A 284 -14.04 -6.88 -21.18
N GLU A 285 -15.25 -6.39 -20.95
CA GLU A 285 -16.13 -5.79 -21.98
C GLU A 285 -15.45 -4.68 -22.82
N LEU A 286 -14.58 -3.88 -22.19
CA LEU A 286 -13.83 -2.78 -22.81
C LEU A 286 -12.33 -3.06 -22.92
N GLY A 287 -11.91 -4.30 -22.62
CA GLY A 287 -10.52 -4.71 -22.68
C GLY A 287 -10.08 -5.00 -24.11
N VAL A 288 -8.86 -4.61 -24.46
CA VAL A 288 -8.19 -5.08 -25.68
C VAL A 288 -7.30 -6.27 -25.32
N PRO A 289 -7.35 -7.39 -26.06
CA PRO A 289 -6.43 -8.52 -25.88
C PRO A 289 -4.99 -8.03 -25.94
N VAL A 290 -4.19 -8.45 -24.96
CA VAL A 290 -2.74 -8.23 -25.03
C VAL A 290 -2.20 -9.29 -25.99
N GLU A 291 -1.70 -8.89 -27.15
CA GLU A 291 -1.01 -9.82 -28.05
C GLU A 291 0.18 -10.41 -27.29
N SER A 292 0.24 -11.74 -27.18
CA SER A 292 1.40 -12.42 -26.64
C SER A 292 2.57 -12.13 -27.57
N VAL A 293 3.50 -11.28 -27.15
CA VAL A 293 4.80 -11.20 -27.83
C VAL A 293 5.47 -12.56 -27.61
N PRO A 294 5.77 -13.34 -28.66
CA PRO A 294 6.51 -14.57 -28.49
C PRO A 294 7.87 -14.20 -27.91
N VAL A 295 8.18 -14.73 -26.72
CA VAL A 295 9.55 -14.76 -26.24
C VAL A 295 10.25 -15.82 -27.09
N ASP A 296 10.78 -15.44 -28.24
CA ASP A 296 11.62 -16.31 -29.05
C ASP A 296 12.90 -16.63 -28.27
N GLY A 297 12.82 -17.67 -27.44
CA GLY A 297 13.96 -18.36 -26.83
C GLY A 297 14.63 -19.31 -27.81
N GLY A 298 14.87 -18.87 -29.05
CA GLY A 298 15.69 -19.58 -30.01
C GLY A 298 17.17 -19.35 -29.69
N PRO A 299 18.02 -20.39 -29.64
CA PRO A 299 19.45 -20.19 -29.52
C PRO A 299 19.94 -19.39 -30.73
N LEU A 300 20.69 -18.32 -30.48
CA LEU A 300 21.48 -17.65 -31.50
C LEU A 300 22.52 -18.67 -31.98
N ASP A 301 22.20 -19.36 -33.08
CA ASP A 301 23.14 -20.25 -33.76
C ASP A 301 24.32 -19.39 -34.24
N GLY A 302 25.47 -19.63 -33.62
CA GLY A 302 26.73 -19.02 -33.99
C GLY A 302 27.20 -19.56 -35.34
N GLY A 303 26.81 -18.86 -36.42
CA GLY A 303 27.42 -19.02 -37.73
C GLY A 303 28.80 -18.36 -37.77
N PRO A 304 29.84 -18.98 -38.33
CA PRO A 304 31.19 -18.43 -38.36
C PRO A 304 31.29 -17.24 -39.31
N LEU A 305 31.91 -16.16 -38.85
CA LEU A 305 32.33 -15.05 -39.70
C LEU A 305 33.51 -15.51 -40.55
N ASP A 306 33.20 -15.82 -41.82
CA ASP A 306 34.17 -16.20 -42.83
C ASP A 306 35.06 -15.02 -43.21
N GLY A 307 36.36 -15.29 -43.30
CA GLY A 307 37.41 -14.29 -43.51
C GLY A 307 37.46 -13.78 -44.95
N GLY A 308 37.53 -12.45 -45.08
CA GLY A 308 37.86 -11.76 -46.34
C GLY A 308 38.99 -10.74 -46.12
N PRO A 309 39.86 -10.51 -47.12
CA PRO A 309 41.27 -10.24 -46.89
C PRO A 309 41.61 -8.75 -46.66
N THR A 310 42.67 -8.55 -45.87
CA THR A 310 43.41 -7.30 -45.71
C THR A 310 44.12 -6.90 -47.01
N PRO A 311 43.98 -5.66 -47.52
CA PRO A 311 44.88 -5.11 -48.52
C PRO A 311 46.13 -4.55 -47.84
N GLY A 312 47.28 -5.01 -48.32
CA GLY A 312 48.61 -4.70 -47.78
C GLY A 312 49.05 -3.26 -47.98
N ALA A 313 49.92 -2.84 -47.06
CA ALA A 313 50.76 -1.66 -47.18
C ALA A 313 51.78 -1.85 -48.31
N ALA A 314 51.84 -0.89 -49.22
CA ALA A 314 52.98 -0.65 -50.10
C ALA A 314 53.55 0.74 -49.77
N SER A 315 54.86 0.75 -49.61
CA SER A 315 55.76 1.86 -49.29
C SER A 315 55.99 2.82 -50.46
N GLU A 316 56.38 4.05 -50.10
CA GLU A 316 57.40 4.93 -50.74
C GLU A 316 57.34 5.15 -52.27
N ASP A 317 57.12 6.39 -52.73
CA ASP A 317 58.19 7.40 -52.94
C ASP A 317 57.72 8.64 -53.74
N ALA A 318 58.44 9.74 -53.52
CA ALA A 318 58.66 10.91 -54.41
C ALA A 318 57.54 11.95 -54.65
N ALA A 319 57.61 13.08 -53.93
CA ALA A 319 57.88 14.45 -54.43
C ALA A 319 57.41 15.52 -53.43
#